data_AF-A0A198AHZ1-F1
#
_entry.id   AF-A0A198AHZ1-F1
#
_cell.length_a   1.000
_cell.length_b   1.000
_cell.length_c   1.000
_cell.angle_alpha   90.00
_cell.angle_beta   90.00
_cell.angle_gamma   90.00
#
_symmetry.space_group_name_H-M   'P 1'
#
loop_
_entity.id
_entity.type
_entity.pdbx_description
1 polymer ?
#
loop_
_entity_poly.entity_id
_entity_poly.type
_entity_poly.pdbx_seq_one_letter_code
_entity_poly.pdbx_strand_id
1 'polypeptide(L)' 'MDGIFIISFLFLLIGSFFMDRKMLRQEKKGIKMTYGITVGIILLFLTMKIFHISIPMPSYFFVKIVSPWLIRVLGV' A
#
# COMPACT_ATOMS: atom_id res chain seq x y z
N MET A 1 -3.35 12.01 3.08
CA MET A 1 -3.43 10.92 4.06
C MET A 1 -2.58 11.35 5.22
N ASP A 2 -3.23 11.69 6.33
CA ASP A 2 -2.57 12.25 7.52
C ASP A 2 -1.48 11.29 8.02
N GLY A 3 -0.37 11.83 8.49
CA GLY A 3 0.80 11.04 8.93
C GLY A 3 0.47 9.97 9.97
N ILE A 4 -0.62 10.16 10.71
CA ILE A 4 -1.18 9.21 11.68
C ILE A 4 -1.55 7.88 10.98
N PHE A 5 -2.19 7.92 9.81
CA PHE A 5 -2.54 6.72 9.05
C PHE A 5 -1.31 5.95 8.56
N ILE A 6 -0.24 6.66 8.19
CA ILE A 6 1.02 6.04 7.75
C ILE A 6 1.68 5.30 8.91
N ILE A 7 1.72 5.93 10.08
CA ILE A 7 2.30 5.33 11.29
C ILE A 7 1.47 4.11 11.75
N SER A 8 0.14 4.23 11.79
CA SER A 8 -0.75 3.11 12.12
C SER A 8 -0.59 1.94 11.14
N PHE A 9 -0.46 2.22 9.85
CA PHE A 9 -0.20 1.20 8.84
C PHE A 9 1.15 0.51 9.06
N LEU A 10 2.18 1.27 9.45
CA LEU A 10 3.50 0.72 9.75
C LEU A 10 3.46 -0.25 10.94
N PHE A 11 2.72 0.11 12.00
CA PHE A 11 2.50 -0.77 13.15
C PHE A 11 1.76 -2.05 12.77
N LEU A 12 0.72 -1.96 11.95
CA LEU A 12 0.00 -3.14 11.44
C LEU A 12 0.90 -4.02 10.58
N LEU A 13 1.73 -3.42 9.71
CA LEU A 13 2.66 -4.15 8.87
C LEU A 13 3.71 -4.92 9.70
N ILE A 14 4.26 -4.28 10.73
CA ILE A 14 5.19 -4.92 11.67
C ILE A 14 4.50 -6.05 12.43
N GLY A 15 3.28 -5.80 12.93
CA GLY A 15 2.48 -6.80 13.62
C GLY A 15 2.21 -8.03 12.76
N SER A 16 1.76 -7.83 11.51
CA SER A 16 1.56 -8.91 10.54
C SER A 16 2.87 -9.64 10.29
N PHE A 17 3.97 -8.93 10.04
CA PHE A 17 5.27 -9.55 9.79
C PHE A 17 5.73 -10.46 10.94
N PHE A 18 5.54 -10.07 12.19
CA PHE A 18 5.87 -10.92 13.34
C PHE A 18 4.99 -12.16 13.44
N MET A 19 3.70 -12.04 13.12
CA MET A 19 2.75 -13.15 13.11
C MET A 19 3.06 -14.12 11.96
N ASP A 20 3.23 -13.57 10.77
CA ASP A 20 3.54 -14.29 9.54
C ASP A 20 4.91 -14.98 9.63
N ARG A 21 5.90 -14.40 10.32
CA ARG A 21 7.23 -15.03 10.52
C ARG A 21 7.14 -16.42 11.16
N LYS A 22 6.18 -16.64 12.07
CA LYS A 22 5.97 -17.96 12.69
C LYS A 22 5.44 -18.97 11.68
N MET A 23 4.53 -18.53 10.81
CA MET A 23 3.90 -19.35 9.78
C MET A 23 4.86 -19.62 8.60
N LEU A 24 5.58 -18.59 8.14
CA LEU A 24 6.59 -18.64 7.08
C LEU A 24 7.81 -19.52 7.41
N ARG A 25 8.02 -19.88 8.68
CA ARG A 25 9.11 -20.77 9.07
C ARG A 25 8.85 -22.23 8.69
N GLN A 26 7.59 -22.61 8.54
CA GLN A 26 7.17 -23.96 8.14
C GLN A 26 6.92 -24.09 6.63
N GLU A 27 6.95 -22.96 5.91
CA GLU A 27 6.56 -22.90 4.50
C GLU A 27 7.72 -23.09 3.51
N LYS A 28 7.36 -23.44 2.28
CA LYS A 28 8.31 -23.65 1.18
C LYS A 28 9.10 -22.36 0.89
N LYS A 29 10.37 -22.52 0.51
CA LYS A 29 11.32 -21.43 0.22
C LYS A 29 10.78 -20.39 -0.77
N GLY A 30 9.96 -20.82 -1.74
CA GLY A 30 9.31 -19.95 -2.72
C GLY A 30 8.29 -18.99 -2.10
N ILE A 31 7.43 -19.47 -1.20
CA ILE A 31 6.41 -18.66 -0.50
C ILE A 31 7.09 -17.60 0.38
N LYS A 32 8.20 -17.98 1.02
CA LYS A 32 9.01 -17.06 1.81
C LYS A 32 9.63 -15.94 0.97
N MET A 33 10.05 -16.26 -0.26
CA MET A 33 10.63 -15.31 -1.18
C MET A 33 9.58 -14.35 -1.76
N THR A 34 8.42 -14.85 -2.19
CA THR A 34 7.32 -14.01 -2.68
C THR A 34 6.80 -13.10 -1.59
N TYR A 35 6.65 -13.59 -0.36
CA TYR A 35 6.25 -12.76 0.78
C TYR A 35 7.25 -11.62 1.04
N GLY A 36 8.56 -11.92 1.04
CA GLY A 36 9.60 -10.92 1.18
C GLY A 36 9.57 -9.85 0.08
N ILE A 37 9.34 -10.26 -1.17
CA ILE A 37 9.18 -9.34 -2.31
C ILE A 37 7.95 -8.45 -2.11
N THR A 38 6.80 -9.02 -1.73
CA THR A 38 5.57 -8.25 -1.50
C THR A 38 5.74 -7.23 -0.37
N VAL A 39 6.31 -7.64 0.77
CA VAL A 39 6.60 -6.74 1.90
C VAL A 39 7.59 -5.64 1.49
N GLY A 40 8.61 -5.99 0.71
CA GLY A 40 9.58 -5.04 0.16
C GLY A 40 8.92 -4.00 -0.76
N ILE A 41 8.01 -4.42 -1.64
CA ILE A 41 7.25 -3.52 -2.51
C ILE A 41 6.37 -2.58 -1.68
N ILE A 42 5.68 -3.09 -0.65
CA ILE A 42 4.83 -2.27 0.23
C ILE A 42 5.67 -1.21 0.97
N LEU A 43 6.85 -1.59 1.48
CA LEU A 43 7.81 -0.67 2.10
C LEU A 43 8.31 0.39 1.12
N LEU A 44 8.59 0.00 -0.13
CA LEU A 44 9.06 0.89 -1.18
C LEU A 44 7.98 1.92 -1.57
N PHE A 45 6.72 1.50 -1.69
CA PHE A 45 5.60 2.44 -1.88
C PHE A 45 5.44 3.39 -0.69
N LEU A 46 5.67 2.90 0.53
CA LEU A 46 5.57 3.70 1.73
C LEU A 46 6.70 4.74 1.82
N THR A 47 7.95 4.37 1.51
CA THR A 47 9.08 5.31 1.47
C THR A 47 8.88 6.34 0.37
N MET A 48 8.47 5.95 -0.84
CA MET A 48 8.14 6.90 -1.91
C MET A 48 7.09 7.92 -1.47
N LYS A 49 6.09 7.49 -0.69
CA LYS A 49 5.07 8.38 -0.12
C LYS A 49 5.62 9.32 0.96
N ILE A 50 6.53 8.87 1.81
CA ILE A 50 7.22 9.70 2.82
C ILE A 50 8.11 10.75 2.15
N PHE A 51 8.79 10.39 1.06
CA PHE A 51 9.61 11.29 0.25
C PHE A 51 8.79 12.25 -0.63
N HIS A 52 7.47 12.32 -0.45
CA HIS A 52 6.55 13.13 -1.27
C HIS A 52 6.64 12.85 -2.78
N ILE A 53 7.16 11.68 -3.17
CA ILE A 53 7.15 11.25 -4.58
C ILE A 53 5.70 10.94 -4.92
N SER A 54 5.14 11.80 -5.78
CA SER A 54 3.73 11.79 -6.17
C SER A 54 3.46 10.60 -7.08
N ILE A 55 3.37 9.40 -6.51
CA ILE A 55 2.82 8.26 -7.24
C ILE A 55 1.31 8.49 -7.26
N PRO A 56 0.69 8.65 -8.43
CA PRO A 56 -0.75 8.79 -8.52
C PRO A 56 -1.36 7.49 -8.01
N MET A 57 -1.87 7.51 -6.77
CA MET A 57 -2.69 6.41 -6.27
C MET A 57 -3.86 6.20 -7.24
N PRO A 58 -4.29 4.96 -7.49
CA PRO A 58 -5.45 4.70 -8.34
C PRO A 58 -6.71 5.46 -7.86
N SER A 59 -6.85 5.66 -6.55
CA SER A 59 -7.89 6.51 -5.97
C SER A 59 -7.73 7.99 -6.33
N TYR A 60 -6.50 8.51 -6.42
CA TYR A 60 -6.22 9.86 -6.92
C TYR A 60 -6.64 10.00 -8.39
N PHE A 61 -6.31 9.01 -9.23
CA PHE A 61 -6.78 8.96 -10.62
C PHE A 61 -8.31 8.94 -10.69
N PHE A 62 -8.95 8.11 -9.88
CA PHE A 62 -10.40 8.00 -9.84
C PHE A 62 -11.07 9.31 -9.38
N VAL A 63 -10.55 9.96 -8.34
CA VAL A 63 -11.12 11.20 -7.78
C VAL A 63 -10.83 12.42 -8.66
N LYS A 64 -9.67 12.49 -9.32
CA LYS A 64 -9.28 13.66 -10.12
C LYS A 64 -9.67 13.59 -11.59
N ILE A 65 -9.76 12.39 -12.17
CA ILE A 65 -10.00 12.22 -13.60
C ILE A 65 -11.38 11.60 -13.84
N VAL A 66 -11.72 10.51 -13.16
CA VAL A 66 -12.98 9.79 -13.41
C VAL A 66 -14.18 10.50 -12.79
N SER A 67 -14.09 10.92 -11.52
CA SER A 67 -15.17 11.62 -10.81
C SER A 67 -15.62 12.92 -11.51
N PRO A 68 -14.72 13.85 -11.89
CA PRO A 68 -15.13 15.10 -12.56
C PRO A 68 -15.62 14.87 -13.99
N TRP A 69 -15.21 13.79 -14.63
CA TRP A 69 -15.76 13.37 -15.93
C TRP A 69 -17.18 12.84 -15.77
N LEU A 70 -17.42 11.99 -14.75
CA LEU A 70 -18.72 11.41 -14.47
C LEU A 70 -19.74 12.48 -14.04
N ILE A 71 -19.32 13.46 -13.23
CA ILE A 71 -20.14 14.63 -12.86
C ILE A 71 -20.52 15.43 -14.11
N ARG A 72 -19.56 15.70 -15.02
CA ARG A 72 -19.84 16.38 -16.29
C ARG A 72 -20.79 15.61 -17.20
N VAL A 73 -20.70 14.29 -17.25
CA VAL A 73 -21.61 13.44 -18.04
C VAL A 73 -23.01 13.39 -17.43
N LEU A 74 -23.13 13.44 -16.10
CA LEU A 74 -24.41 13.45 -15.38
C LEU A 74 -25.07 14.84 -15.33
N GLY A 75 -24.37 15.91 -15.76
CA GLY A 75 -24.95 17.23 -15.94
C GLY A 75 -25.26 17.99 -14.64
N VAL A 76 -24.55 17.68 -13.54
CA VAL A 76 -24.60 18.44 -12.28
C VAL A 76 -23.51 19.51 -12.26
#